data_AF-D5UUD6-F1
#
_entry.id   AF-D5UUD6-F1
#
_cell.length_a   1.000
_cell.length_b   1.000
_cell.length_c   1.000
_cell.angle_alpha   90.00
_cell.angle_beta   90.00
_cell.angle_gamma   90.00
#
_symmetry.space_group_name_H-M   'P 1'
#
loop_
_entity.id
_entity.type
_entity.pdbx_description
1 polymer ?
#
loop_
_entity_poly.entity_id
_entity_poly.type
_entity_poly.pdbx_seq_one_letter_code
_entity_poly.pdbx_strand_id
1 'polypeptide(L)'
;MGDRMAGTEIATAAVGSAGTKFSTQATTLGNGAQRIRGHAATEGDFGQGYADDGAAYAGSMSTLARAVEAWRAGSATIGTGLTTSASAHRSTDDKGATDVTGAGRG
;
A
#
# COMPACT_ATOMS: atom_id res chain seq x y z
N MET A 1 -8.49 2.15 -40.32
CA MET A 1 -7.84 0.98 -39.71
C MET A 1 -7.56 1.33 -38.26
N GLY A 2 -8.41 0.87 -37.35
CA GLY A 2 -8.26 1.12 -35.93
C GLY A 2 -7.19 0.20 -35.37
N ASP A 3 -6.11 0.78 -34.89
CA ASP A 3 -5.08 0.13 -34.10
C ASP A 3 -5.74 -0.38 -32.82
N ARG A 4 -6.19 -1.64 -32.85
CA ARG A 4 -6.53 -2.37 -31.62
C ARG A 4 -5.20 -2.52 -30.91
N MET A 5 -4.94 -1.67 -29.91
CA MET A 5 -3.91 -1.92 -28.92
C MET A 5 -4.06 -3.37 -28.47
N ALA A 6 -3.13 -4.23 -28.89
CA ALA A 6 -3.08 -5.61 -28.45
C ALA A 6 -3.03 -5.56 -26.92
N GLY A 7 -4.08 -6.10 -26.28
CA GLY A 7 -4.14 -6.15 -24.82
C GLY A 7 -2.85 -6.76 -24.32
N THR A 8 -2.07 -6.01 -23.54
CA THR A 8 -0.87 -6.54 -22.92
C THR A 8 -1.33 -7.69 -22.02
N GLU A 9 -0.90 -8.90 -22.31
CA GLU A 9 -1.18 -10.06 -21.47
C GLU A 9 -0.67 -9.73 -20.06
N ILE A 10 -1.62 -9.49 -19.16
CA ILE A 10 -1.27 -9.13 -17.79
C ILE A 10 -0.77 -10.41 -17.12
N ALA A 11 0.51 -10.41 -16.75
CA ALA A 11 1.09 -11.46 -15.92
C ALA A 11 0.48 -11.39 -14.51
N THR A 12 -0.71 -11.97 -14.35
CA THR A 12 -1.55 -11.92 -13.14
C THR A 12 -0.78 -12.30 -11.87
N ALA A 13 0.13 -13.27 -11.95
CA ALA A 13 0.99 -13.66 -10.84
C ALA A 13 1.99 -12.55 -10.43
N ALA A 14 2.59 -11.86 -11.40
CA ALA A 14 3.51 -10.75 -11.14
C ALA A 14 2.77 -9.54 -10.55
N VAL A 15 1.57 -9.23 -11.07
CA VAL A 15 0.70 -8.16 -10.55
C VAL A 15 0.24 -8.48 -9.11
N GLY A 16 -0.19 -9.71 -8.84
CA GLY A 16 -0.53 -10.15 -7.49
C GLY A 16 0.66 -10.07 -6.53
N SER A 17 1.86 -10.48 -6.96
CA SER A 17 3.08 -10.36 -6.16
C SER A 17 3.42 -8.90 -5.83
N ALA A 18 3.28 -7.98 -6.80
CA ALA A 18 3.45 -6.56 -6.56
C ALA A 18 2.41 -6.02 -5.55
N GLY A 19 1.14 -6.46 -5.66
CA GLY A 19 0.10 -6.13 -4.68
C GLY A 19 0.43 -6.53 -3.25
N THR A 20 0.97 -7.74 -3.06
CA THR A 20 1.46 -8.22 -1.76
C THR A 20 2.60 -7.37 -1.23
N LYS A 21 3.59 -7.02 -2.07
CA LYS A 21 4.73 -6.18 -1.66
C LYS A 21 4.29 -4.82 -1.12
N PHE A 22 3.37 -4.15 -1.82
CA PHE A 22 2.82 -2.87 -1.38
C PHE A 22 2.00 -3.00 -0.08
N SER A 23 1.25 -4.09 0.08
CA SER A 23 0.54 -4.39 1.33
C SER A 23 1.50 -4.61 2.49
N THR A 24 2.60 -5.35 2.29
CA THR A 24 3.66 -5.52 3.30
C THR A 24 4.31 -4.18 3.66
N GLN A 25 4.60 -3.35 2.65
CA GLN A 25 5.18 -2.03 2.87
C GLN A 25 4.26 -1.14 3.71
N ALA A 26 2.94 -1.18 3.47
CA ALA A 26 1.97 -0.49 4.32
C ALA A 26 2.06 -0.98 5.78
N THR A 27 2.11 -2.29 6.03
CA THR A 27 2.27 -2.81 7.40
C THR A 27 3.55 -2.29 8.07
N THR A 28 4.68 -2.32 7.37
CA THR A 28 5.95 -1.80 7.88
C THR A 28 5.87 -0.31 8.22
N LEU A 29 5.26 0.50 7.35
CA LEU A 29 5.07 1.93 7.57
C LEU A 29 4.15 2.22 8.77
N GLY A 30 3.08 1.43 8.94
CA GLY A 30 2.19 1.54 10.11
C GLY A 30 2.92 1.30 11.44
N ASN A 31 3.75 0.26 11.49
CA ASN A 31 4.58 -0.02 12.66
C ASN A 31 5.59 1.11 12.91
N GLY A 32 6.19 1.67 11.85
CA GLY A 32 7.09 2.83 11.94
C GLY A 32 6.40 4.07 12.52
N ALA A 33 5.21 4.41 12.02
CA ALA A 33 4.43 5.55 12.51
C ALA A 33 4.03 5.40 13.99
N GLN A 34 3.65 4.18 14.42
CA GLN A 34 3.36 3.90 15.83
C GLN A 34 4.60 4.09 16.71
N ARG A 35 5.78 3.62 16.27
CA ARG A 35 7.04 3.81 17.00
C ARG A 35 7.43 5.28 17.12
N ILE A 36 7.27 6.06 16.05
CA ILE A 36 7.52 7.51 16.07
C ILE A 36 6.63 8.18 17.11
N ARG A 37 5.33 7.86 17.14
CA ARG A 37 4.40 8.41 18.13
C ARG A 37 4.70 7.96 19.56
N GLY A 38 5.12 6.71 19.74
CA GLY A 38 5.41 6.13 21.06
C GLY A 38 6.78 6.51 21.64
N HIS A 39 7.67 7.11 20.86
CA HIS A 39 9.00 7.56 21.31
C HIS A 39 9.24 9.06 21.11
N ALA A 40 8.24 9.82 20.66
CA ALA A 40 8.33 11.26 20.60
C ALA A 40 8.31 11.83 22.02
N ALA A 41 9.46 12.28 22.49
CA ALA A 41 9.57 13.16 23.65
C ALA A 41 8.68 14.40 23.47
N THR A 42 8.02 14.80 24.55
CA THR A 42 7.19 16.00 24.66
C THR A 42 8.05 17.17 25.13
N GLU A 43 7.56 18.40 24.99
CA GLU A 43 8.27 19.61 25.46
C GLU A 43 8.73 19.49 26.92
N GLY A 44 7.90 18.90 27.79
CA GLY A 44 8.23 18.71 29.21
C GLY A 44 9.31 17.67 29.50
N ASP A 45 9.68 16.84 28.53
CA ASP A 45 10.81 15.91 28.64
C ASP A 45 12.15 16.62 28.41
N PHE A 46 12.11 17.85 27.86
CA PHE A 46 13.27 18.72 27.72
C PHE A 46 13.33 19.65 28.94
N GLY A 47 14.52 19.80 29.54
CA GLY A 47 14.68 20.68 30.69
C GLY A 47 14.25 22.13 30.38
N GLN A 48 13.88 22.91 31.41
CA GLN A 48 13.37 24.30 31.28
C GLN A 48 14.16 25.21 30.31
N GLY A 49 15.48 25.01 30.18
CA GLY A 49 16.33 25.77 29.24
C GLY A 49 16.24 25.35 27.76
N TYR A 50 15.50 24.29 27.45
CA TYR A 50 15.38 23.65 26.14
C TYR A 50 13.90 23.47 25.72
N ALA A 51 12.97 24.20 26.34
CA ALA A 51 11.54 24.07 26.05
C ALA A 51 11.23 24.33 24.57
N ASP A 52 11.80 25.38 23.98
CA ASP A 52 11.62 25.70 22.55
C ASP A 52 12.13 24.57 21.64
N ASP A 53 13.28 23.98 21.97
CA ASP A 53 13.86 22.84 21.24
C ASP A 53 12.97 21.60 21.38
N GLY A 54 12.43 21.36 22.58
CA GLY A 54 11.49 20.27 22.84
C GLY A 54 10.18 20.40 22.07
N ALA A 55 9.63 21.62 22.00
CA ALA A 55 8.45 21.91 21.19
C ALA A 55 8.72 21.71 19.68
N ALA A 56 9.87 22.17 19.19
CA ALA A 56 10.28 21.98 17.80
C ALA A 56 10.49 20.49 17.44
N TYR A 57 11.10 19.72 18.36
CA TYR A 57 11.27 18.28 18.23
C TYR A 57 9.92 17.56 18.16
N ALA A 58 9.02 17.84 19.09
CA ALA A 58 7.69 17.22 19.13
C ALA A 58 6.87 17.54 17.85
N GLY A 59 6.93 18.80 17.38
CA GLY A 59 6.31 19.22 16.13
C GLY A 59 6.88 18.49 14.90
N SER A 60 8.20 18.30 14.86
CA SER A 60 8.89 17.57 13.79
C SER A 60 8.49 16.09 13.78
N MET A 61 8.45 15.44 14.94
CA MET A 61 8.02 14.04 15.06
C MET A 61 6.55 13.83 14.68
N SER A 62 5.68 14.76 15.07
CA SER A 62 4.27 14.76 14.64
C SER A 62 4.13 14.86 13.12
N THR A 63 4.91 15.75 12.49
CA THR A 63 4.93 15.91 11.03
C THR A 63 5.42 14.64 10.33
N LEU A 64 6.52 14.07 10.82
CA LEU A 64 7.06 12.81 10.29
C LEU A 64 6.04 11.66 10.41
N ALA A 65 5.38 11.53 11.57
CA ALA A 65 4.37 10.49 11.77
C ALA A 65 3.20 10.62 10.77
N ARG A 66 2.75 11.85 10.47
CA ARG A 66 1.71 12.10 9.46
C ARG A 66 2.18 11.75 8.04
N ALA A 67 3.41 12.08 7.68
CA ALA A 67 3.98 11.74 6.37
C ALA A 67 4.07 10.21 6.17
N VAL A 68 4.54 9.49 7.18
CA VAL A 68 4.61 8.02 7.16
C VAL A 68 3.21 7.40 7.04
N GLU A 69 2.21 7.96 7.74
CA GLU A 69 0.82 7.51 7.64
C GLU A 69 0.24 7.71 6.23
N ALA A 70 0.54 8.83 5.57
CA ALA A 70 0.11 9.07 4.19
C ALA A 70 0.74 8.06 3.22
N TRP A 71 2.03 7.75 3.38
CA TRP A 71 2.70 6.71 2.58
C TRP A 71 2.13 5.32 2.84
N ARG A 72 1.79 5.01 4.09
CA ARG A 72 1.12 3.77 4.46
C ARG A 72 -0.19 3.63 3.71
N ALA A 73 -1.04 4.66 3.74
CA ALA A 73 -2.33 4.66 3.07
C ALA A 73 -2.16 4.47 1.56
N GLY A 74 -1.26 5.21 0.91
CA GLY A 74 -0.98 5.07 -0.52
C GLY A 74 -0.50 3.67 -0.90
N SER A 75 0.41 3.09 -0.11
CA SER A 75 0.90 1.72 -0.32
C SER A 75 -0.23 0.70 -0.20
N ALA A 76 -1.11 0.85 0.79
CA ALA A 76 -2.27 -0.03 0.95
C ALA A 76 -3.23 0.05 -0.25
N THR A 77 -3.56 1.27 -0.71
CA THR A 77 -4.42 1.48 -1.88
C THR A 77 -3.86 0.83 -3.15
N ILE A 78 -2.56 1.01 -3.40
CA ILE A 78 -1.88 0.38 -4.55
C ILE A 78 -1.92 -1.15 -4.41
N GLY A 79 -1.61 -1.67 -3.22
CA GLY A 79 -1.62 -3.11 -2.93
C GLY A 79 -2.98 -3.75 -3.21
N THR A 80 -4.06 -3.13 -2.70
CA THR A 80 -5.44 -3.56 -2.95
C THR A 80 -5.78 -3.49 -4.44
N GLY A 81 -5.49 -2.38 -5.12
CA GLY A 81 -5.80 -2.21 -6.54
C GLY A 81 -5.16 -3.27 -7.43
N LEU A 82 -3.87 -3.57 -7.20
CA LEU A 82 -3.16 -4.62 -7.93
C LEU A 82 -3.73 -6.01 -7.64
N THR A 83 -4.06 -6.31 -6.38
CA THR A 83 -4.65 -7.60 -5.99
C THR A 83 -6.03 -7.81 -6.60
N THR A 84 -6.87 -6.79 -6.60
CA THR A 84 -8.19 -6.81 -7.24
C THR A 84 -8.07 -6.97 -8.75
N SER A 85 -7.17 -6.24 -9.39
CA SER A 85 -6.92 -6.36 -10.83
C SER A 85 -6.48 -7.78 -11.20
N ALA A 86 -5.49 -8.34 -10.49
CA ALA A 86 -5.05 -9.71 -10.69
C ALA A 86 -6.19 -10.73 -10.51
N SER A 87 -7.05 -10.53 -9.52
CA SER A 87 -8.19 -11.42 -9.27
C SER A 87 -9.24 -11.35 -10.38
N ALA A 88 -9.51 -10.15 -10.91
CA ALA A 88 -10.43 -9.94 -12.03
C ALA A 88 -9.92 -10.57 -13.33
N HIS A 89 -8.62 -10.45 -13.61
CA HIS A 89 -7.99 -11.11 -14.76
C HIS A 89 -8.12 -12.63 -14.65
N ARG A 90 -7.73 -13.23 -13.52
CA ARG A 90 -7.87 -14.68 -13.31
C ARG A 90 -9.31 -15.16 -13.52
N SER A 91 -10.29 -14.44 -12.96
CA SER A 91 -11.70 -14.82 -13.13
C SER A 91 -12.19 -14.71 -14.58
N THR A 92 -11.64 -13.78 -15.35
CA THR A 92 -11.96 -13.62 -16.78
C THR A 92 -11.34 -14.75 -17.59
N ASP A 93 -10.08 -15.08 -17.30
CA ASP A 93 -9.35 -16.17 -17.95
C ASP A 93 -10.02 -17.53 -17.66
N ASP A 94 -10.39 -17.78 -16.41
CA ASP A 94 -11.10 -19.00 -16.00
C ASP A 94 -12.46 -19.14 -16.71
N LYS A 95 -13.25 -18.05 -16.79
CA LYS A 95 -14.52 -18.05 -17.54
C LYS A 95 -14.31 -18.31 -19.03
N GLY A 96 -13.33 -17.64 -19.63
CA GLY A 96 -12.98 -17.85 -21.04
C GLY A 96 -12.56 -19.30 -21.30
N ALA A 97 -11.77 -19.90 -20.41
CA ALA A 97 -11.38 -21.30 -20.50
C ALA A 97 -12.60 -22.24 -20.37
N THR A 98 -13.52 -21.99 -19.45
CA THR A 98 -14.78 -22.73 -19.33
C THR A 98 -15.64 -22.63 -20.60
N ASP A 99 -15.80 -21.43 -21.15
CA ASP A 99 -16.59 -21.21 -22.36
C ASP A 99 -15.99 -21.91 -23.59
N VAL A 100 -14.66 -21.96 -23.69
CA VAL A 100 -13.93 -22.64 -24.78
C VAL A 100 -13.94 -24.16 -24.61
N THR A 101 -13.76 -24.67 -23.39
CA THR A 101 -13.61 -26.11 -23.12
C THR A 101 -14.94 -26.82 -22.84
N GLY A 102 -16.03 -26.07 -22.61
CA GLY A 102 -17.35 -26.62 -22.31
C GLY A 102 -17.49 -27.23 -20.90
N ALA A 103 -16.46 -27.11 -20.07
CA ALA A 103 -16.43 -27.65 -18.70
C ALA A 103 -17.34 -26.83 -17.77
N GLY A 104 -18.65 -27.10 -17.83
CA GLY A 104 -19.68 -26.41 -17.06
C GLY A 104 -21.09 -26.50 -17.66
N ARG A 105 -21.24 -27.06 -18.87
CA ARG A 105 -22.55 -27.42 -19.46
C ARG A 105 -22.88 -28.89 -19.16
N GLY A 106 -23.20 -29.17 -17.91
CA GLY A 106 -23.69 -30.46 -17.42
C GLY A 106 -24.63 -30.25 -16.26
#